data_AF-A0A7J8CJX4-F1
#
_entry.id   AF-A0A7J8CJX4-F1
#
_cell.length_a   1.000
_cell.length_b   1.000
_cell.length_c   1.000
_cell.angle_alpha   90.00
_cell.angle_beta   90.00
_cell.angle_gamma   90.00
#
_symmetry.space_group_name_H-M   'P 1'
#
loop_
_entity.id
_entity.type
_entity.pdbx_description
1 polymer ?
#
loop_
_entity_poly.entity_id
_entity_poly.type
_entity_poly.pdbx_seq_one_letter_code
_entity_poly.pdbx_strand_id
1 'polypeptide(L)'
;MTAKKALIVLAHAEKTSFNYAMKDAAVETLKKKGWVVTVSDLYAMNFNPIISRKDITGTLKDPENFQYAPETVLAYKNGCLSPDIVAEQKKLEAADLVIFQNKKAVLSITTGGSSSMYSLQGVHGDMNILLWPIQSGTLHFCGFQVLEPQLVYGIGHTPIDTRIQILQEWKKRLEKIWDETPLYFAPSSFFDLNFQAGFLMKKDVQEEQKSKKFGLSVGHHLGKSIPTDNQIKARE
;
A
#
# COMPACT_ATOMS: atom_id res chain seq x y z
N MET A 1 -5.73 25.33 11.36
CA MET A 1 -5.60 23.88 11.05
C MET A 1 -4.22 23.64 10.48
N THR A 2 -3.49 22.64 10.98
CA THR A 2 -2.18 22.25 10.43
C THR A 2 -2.36 21.65 9.03
N ALA A 3 -1.50 22.04 8.09
CA ALA A 3 -1.55 21.53 6.71
C ALA A 3 -1.27 20.02 6.68
N LYS A 4 -2.08 19.26 5.91
CA LYS A 4 -1.89 17.82 5.71
C LYS A 4 -0.60 17.54 4.94
N LYS A 5 0.06 16.42 5.23
CA LYS A 5 1.33 16.01 4.62
C LYS A 5 1.13 14.74 3.79
N ALA A 6 1.67 14.70 2.58
CA ALA A 6 1.63 13.52 1.72
C ALA A 6 3.03 13.11 1.29
N LEU A 7 3.30 11.79 1.30
CA LEU A 7 4.46 11.20 0.67
C LEU A 7 4.04 10.44 -0.59
N ILE A 8 4.69 10.72 -1.71
CA ILE A 8 4.51 9.98 -2.96
C ILE A 8 5.79 9.18 -3.24
N VAL A 9 5.67 7.85 -3.29
CA VAL A 9 6.76 6.96 -3.69
C VAL A 9 6.57 6.58 -5.16
N LEU A 10 7.53 6.92 -6.01
CA LEU A 10 7.52 6.62 -7.44
C LEU A 10 8.59 5.57 -7.75
N ALA A 11 8.18 4.51 -8.46
CA ALA A 11 9.05 3.41 -8.87
C ALA A 11 9.04 3.25 -10.40
N HIS A 12 9.47 4.27 -11.13
CA HIS A 12 9.59 4.22 -12.59
C HIS A 12 10.79 5.04 -13.07
N ALA A 13 11.64 4.46 -13.94
CA ALA A 13 12.89 5.10 -14.38
C ALA A 13 12.67 6.32 -15.28
N GLU A 14 11.75 6.17 -16.25
CA GLU A 14 11.58 7.17 -17.31
C GLU A 14 10.70 8.35 -16.90
N LYS A 15 11.25 9.57 -17.01
CA LYS A 15 10.51 10.82 -16.79
C LYS A 15 9.41 11.08 -17.82
N THR A 16 9.53 10.45 -18.98
CA THR A 16 8.53 10.52 -20.08
C THR A 16 7.39 9.52 -19.89
N SER A 17 7.42 8.69 -18.84
CA SER A 17 6.40 7.68 -18.60
C SER A 17 5.08 8.25 -18.10
N PHE A 18 4.00 7.49 -18.32
CA PHE A 18 2.70 7.83 -17.76
C PHE A 18 2.68 7.77 -16.22
N ASN A 19 3.52 6.92 -15.60
CA ASN A 19 3.67 6.87 -14.15
C ASN A 19 4.26 8.19 -13.59
N TYR A 20 5.25 8.76 -14.28
CA TYR A 20 5.81 10.05 -13.90
C TYR A 20 4.77 11.17 -14.03
N ALA A 21 3.95 11.15 -15.10
CA ALA A 21 2.84 12.10 -15.28
C ALA A 21 1.75 11.98 -14.19
N MET A 22 1.38 10.76 -13.78
CA MET A 22 0.45 10.53 -12.65
C MET A 22 1.00 11.06 -11.33
N LYS A 23 2.31 10.90 -11.08
CA LYS A 23 2.99 11.48 -9.92
C LYS A 23 2.97 13.01 -9.96
N ASP A 24 3.27 13.64 -11.10
CA ASP A 24 3.25 15.10 -11.23
C ASP A 24 1.83 15.67 -11.04
N ALA A 25 0.83 15.02 -11.64
CA ALA A 25 -0.57 15.36 -11.42
C ALA A 25 -0.97 15.30 -9.94
N ALA A 26 -0.46 14.30 -9.21
CA ALA A 26 -0.69 14.18 -7.77
C ALA A 26 -0.03 15.29 -6.96
N VAL A 27 1.25 15.58 -7.22
CA VAL A 27 1.99 16.65 -6.56
C VAL A 27 1.30 18.00 -6.76
N GLU A 28 0.95 18.34 -8.00
CA GLU A 28 0.29 19.59 -8.36
C GLU A 28 -1.04 19.76 -7.61
N THR A 29 -1.88 18.72 -7.63
CA THR A 29 -3.22 18.77 -7.05
C THR A 29 -3.20 18.88 -5.53
N LEU A 30 -2.39 18.04 -4.88
CA LEU A 30 -2.29 18.04 -3.43
C LEU A 30 -1.72 19.37 -2.92
N LYS A 31 -0.68 19.92 -3.57
CA LYS A 31 -0.15 21.25 -3.24
C LYS A 31 -1.21 22.34 -3.43
N LYS A 32 -1.99 22.29 -4.52
CA LYS A 32 -3.10 23.22 -4.77
C LYS A 32 -4.18 23.16 -3.67
N LYS A 33 -4.37 22.00 -3.04
CA LYS A 33 -5.27 21.80 -1.89
C LYS A 33 -4.61 22.11 -0.54
N GLY A 34 -3.42 22.71 -0.53
CA GLY A 34 -2.71 23.14 0.68
C GLY A 34 -1.94 22.04 1.39
N TRP A 35 -1.69 20.90 0.75
CA TRP A 35 -0.87 19.84 1.32
C TRP A 35 0.61 20.14 1.19
N VAL A 36 1.40 19.71 2.18
CA VAL A 36 2.85 19.59 2.05
C VAL A 36 3.15 18.25 1.40
N VAL A 37 3.77 18.27 0.21
CA VAL A 37 4.03 17.05 -0.57
C VAL A 37 5.52 16.76 -0.64
N THR A 38 5.90 15.56 -0.22
CA THR A 38 7.26 15.00 -0.33
C THR A 38 7.25 13.86 -1.35
N VAL A 39 8.34 13.70 -2.11
CA VAL A 39 8.47 12.66 -3.12
C VAL A 39 9.73 11.82 -2.84
N SER A 40 9.59 10.50 -2.96
CA SER A 40 10.69 9.55 -3.05
C SER A 40 10.63 8.87 -4.43
N ASP A 41 11.39 9.40 -5.37
CA ASP A 41 11.56 8.81 -6.70
C ASP A 41 12.73 7.83 -6.64
N LEU A 42 12.41 6.54 -6.51
CA LEU A 42 13.39 5.50 -6.18
C LEU A 42 14.49 5.38 -7.24
N TYR A 43 14.14 5.56 -8.52
CA TYR A 43 15.11 5.52 -9.61
C TYR A 43 15.97 6.78 -9.63
N ALA A 44 15.38 7.96 -9.50
CA ALA A 44 16.15 9.21 -9.45
C ALA A 44 17.08 9.28 -8.22
N MET A 45 16.70 8.62 -7.13
CA MET A 45 17.50 8.48 -5.91
C MET A 45 18.63 7.44 -6.03
N ASN A 46 18.65 6.62 -7.08
CA ASN A 46 19.48 5.42 -7.17
C ASN A 46 19.34 4.56 -5.88
N PHE A 47 18.10 4.39 -5.42
CA PHE A 47 17.78 3.72 -4.16
C PHE A 47 18.34 2.29 -4.16
N ASN A 48 19.02 1.89 -3.08
CA ASN A 48 19.49 0.51 -2.91
C ASN A 48 18.33 -0.39 -2.46
N PRO A 49 17.85 -1.34 -3.29
CA PRO A 49 16.75 -2.21 -2.91
C PRO A 49 17.21 -3.50 -2.19
N ILE A 50 18.53 -3.70 -2.02
CA ILE A 50 19.08 -4.94 -1.49
C ILE A 50 19.35 -4.79 -0.01
N ILE A 51 18.52 -5.45 0.80
CA ILE A 51 18.74 -5.57 2.24
C ILE A 51 20.06 -6.28 2.52
N SER A 52 20.86 -5.75 3.44
CA SER A 52 22.15 -6.34 3.77
C SER A 52 22.68 -5.86 5.12
N ARG A 53 23.82 -6.41 5.56
CA ARG A 53 24.55 -5.93 6.74
C ARG A 53 24.94 -4.44 6.63
N LYS A 54 25.01 -3.89 5.41
CA LYS A 54 25.35 -2.47 5.16
C LYS A 54 24.27 -1.50 5.63
N ASP A 55 23.07 -2.01 5.93
CA ASP A 55 21.97 -1.22 6.47
C ASP A 55 22.18 -0.84 7.94
N ILE A 56 23.23 -1.37 8.56
CA ILE A 56 23.61 -1.15 9.96
C ILE A 56 25.01 -0.53 9.99
N THR A 57 25.13 0.66 10.58
CA THR A 57 26.39 1.40 10.70
C THR A 57 27.12 1.12 12.02
N GLY A 58 26.43 0.51 12.99
CA GLY A 58 26.98 0.13 14.29
C GLY A 58 27.48 -1.31 14.37
N THR A 59 27.93 -1.72 15.55
CA THR A 59 28.34 -3.11 15.82
C THR A 59 27.15 -4.06 15.78
N LEU A 60 27.27 -5.14 15.01
CA LEU A 60 26.30 -6.23 14.97
C LEU A 60 26.32 -7.03 16.28
N LYS A 61 25.16 -7.49 16.74
CA LYS A 61 25.04 -8.31 17.95
C LYS A 61 25.66 -9.69 17.75
N ASP A 62 25.43 -10.31 16.60
CA ASP A 62 25.95 -11.64 16.24
C ASP A 62 26.44 -11.64 14.78
N PRO A 63 27.66 -11.15 14.51
CA PRO A 63 28.18 -11.04 13.14
C PRO A 63 28.43 -12.39 12.46
N GLU A 64 28.69 -13.44 13.23
CA GLU A 64 28.94 -14.80 12.71
C GLU A 64 27.62 -15.46 12.28
N ASN A 65 26.52 -15.20 12.99
CA ASN A 65 25.18 -15.69 12.66
C ASN A 65 24.19 -14.53 12.43
N PHE A 66 24.51 -13.71 11.43
CA PHE A 66 23.70 -12.51 11.13
C PHE A 66 22.25 -12.83 10.79
N GLN A 67 21.34 -12.22 11.56
CA GLN A 67 19.90 -12.26 11.31
C GLN A 67 19.36 -10.85 11.10
N TYR A 68 18.90 -10.55 9.88
CA TYR A 68 18.52 -9.20 9.49
C TYR A 68 17.44 -8.58 10.39
N ALA A 69 16.37 -9.32 10.70
CA ALA A 69 15.25 -8.80 11.48
C ALA A 69 15.64 -8.34 12.90
N PRO A 70 16.24 -9.18 13.77
CA PRO A 70 16.62 -8.72 15.11
C PRO A 70 17.74 -7.67 15.10
N GLU A 71 18.70 -7.77 14.17
CA GLU A 71 19.81 -6.82 14.07
C GLU A 71 19.34 -5.42 13.65
N THR A 72 18.46 -5.32 12.66
CA THR A 72 17.91 -4.02 12.22
C THR A 72 16.96 -3.40 13.25
N VAL A 73 16.21 -4.22 14.00
CA VAL A 73 15.42 -3.72 15.14
C VAL A 73 16.31 -3.12 16.22
N LEU A 74 17.46 -3.75 16.51
CA LEU A 74 18.43 -3.21 17.46
C LEU A 74 19.09 -1.93 16.91
N ALA A 75 19.48 -1.94 15.63
CA ALA A 75 20.05 -0.77 14.96
C ALA A 75 19.08 0.42 14.97
N TYR A 76 17.78 0.19 14.72
CA TYR A 76 16.75 1.22 14.84
C TYR A 76 16.70 1.82 16.25
N LYS A 77 16.62 0.97 17.29
CA LYS A 77 16.57 1.42 18.69
C LYS A 77 17.79 2.23 19.10
N ASN A 78 18.96 1.88 18.56
CA ASN A 78 20.23 2.53 18.89
C ASN A 78 20.59 3.70 17.96
N GLY A 79 19.77 3.99 16.94
CA GLY A 79 20.07 5.05 15.96
C GLY A 79 21.21 4.71 15.00
N CYS A 80 21.49 3.43 14.78
CA CYS A 80 22.61 2.92 13.97
C CYS A 80 22.15 2.33 12.63
N LEU A 81 20.98 2.72 12.11
CA LEU A 81 20.58 2.39 10.74
C LEU A 81 21.36 3.24 9.72
N SER A 82 21.45 2.74 8.50
CA SER A 82 22.04 3.47 7.38
C SER A 82 21.31 4.81 7.16
N PRO A 83 22.03 5.92 6.85
CA PRO A 83 21.43 7.26 6.75
C PRO A 83 20.31 7.38 5.70
N ASP A 84 20.38 6.63 4.61
CA ASP A 84 19.36 6.59 3.56
C ASP A 84 18.05 5.98 4.07
N ILE A 85 18.11 4.88 4.83
CA ILE A 85 16.95 4.27 5.49
C ILE A 85 16.34 5.25 6.50
N VAL A 86 17.16 5.90 7.32
CA VAL A 86 16.70 6.89 8.31
C VAL A 86 16.01 8.08 7.61
N ALA A 87 16.52 8.51 6.45
CA ALA A 87 15.90 9.58 5.69
C ALA A 87 14.48 9.21 5.20
N GLU A 88 14.26 7.98 4.72
CA GLU A 88 12.94 7.51 4.30
C GLU A 88 11.99 7.30 5.48
N GLN A 89 12.48 6.76 6.61
CA GLN A 89 11.67 6.63 7.84
C GLN A 89 11.15 7.99 8.32
N LYS A 90 11.97 9.04 8.28
CA LYS A 90 11.54 10.41 8.64
C LYS A 90 10.44 10.94 7.71
N LYS A 91 10.47 10.60 6.41
CA LYS A 91 9.40 10.99 5.48
C LYS A 91 8.09 10.30 5.84
N LEU A 92 8.13 9.03 6.20
CA LEU A 92 6.98 8.24 6.65
C LEU A 92 6.41 8.76 7.97
N GLU A 93 7.27 9.09 8.94
CA GLU A 93 6.85 9.71 10.20
C GLU A 93 6.10 11.01 9.96
N ALA A 94 6.61 11.85 9.05
CA ALA A 94 6.06 13.16 8.76
C ALA A 94 4.75 13.13 7.96
N ALA A 95 4.50 12.17 7.08
CA ALA A 95 3.38 12.22 6.14
C ALA A 95 2.07 11.78 6.79
N ASP A 96 0.95 12.52 6.68
CA ASP A 96 -0.38 12.09 7.16
C ASP A 96 -1.01 11.04 6.23
N LEU A 97 -0.67 11.13 4.94
CA LEU A 97 -0.86 10.11 3.94
C LEU A 97 0.50 9.39 3.78
N VAL A 98 0.59 8.14 4.27
CA VAL A 98 1.73 7.18 4.37
C VAL A 98 2.35 6.88 5.80
N ILE A 99 1.79 5.87 6.53
CA ILE A 99 2.11 4.92 7.69
C ILE A 99 1.56 5.14 9.13
N PHE A 100 0.80 4.14 9.67
CA PHE A 100 0.27 3.84 11.04
C PHE A 100 -1.22 4.14 11.26
N GLN A 101 -1.88 3.55 12.30
CA GLN A 101 -3.35 3.50 12.52
C GLN A 101 -4.19 4.75 12.16
N ASN A 102 -3.56 5.93 12.13
CA ASN A 102 -4.15 7.23 11.79
C ASN A 102 -3.80 7.74 10.37
N LYS A 103 -3.25 6.90 9.50
CA LYS A 103 -2.73 7.26 8.18
C LYS A 103 -3.39 6.44 7.08
N LYS A 104 -3.60 7.10 5.94
CA LYS A 104 -4.17 6.49 4.74
C LYS A 104 -3.07 6.13 3.74
N ALA A 105 -3.26 5.04 2.99
CA ALA A 105 -2.44 4.66 1.84
C ALA A 105 -3.32 4.37 0.63
N VAL A 106 -2.81 4.67 -0.56
CA VAL A 106 -3.46 4.34 -1.83
C VAL A 106 -2.40 3.81 -2.79
N LEU A 107 -2.74 2.75 -3.53
CA LEU A 107 -1.92 2.26 -4.64
C LEU A 107 -2.44 2.90 -5.93
N SER A 108 -1.56 3.51 -6.71
CA SER A 108 -1.87 3.96 -8.08
C SER A 108 -1.04 3.14 -9.06
N ILE A 109 -1.69 2.24 -9.81
CA ILE A 109 -1.05 1.20 -10.60
C ILE A 109 -1.47 1.32 -12.06
N THR A 110 -0.49 1.24 -12.96
CA THR A 110 -0.73 1.09 -14.41
C THR A 110 -0.40 -0.33 -14.86
N THR A 111 -1.20 -0.91 -15.75
CA THR A 111 -0.91 -2.24 -16.34
C THR A 111 -0.79 -2.17 -17.85
N GLY A 112 -0.09 -3.16 -18.42
CA GLY A 112 -0.11 -3.42 -19.86
C GLY A 112 -1.39 -4.15 -20.31
N GLY A 113 -1.85 -5.15 -19.54
CA GLY A 113 -3.07 -5.90 -19.85
C GLY A 113 -4.35 -5.07 -19.65
N SER A 114 -5.40 -5.40 -20.40
CA SER A 114 -6.72 -4.77 -20.26
C SER A 114 -7.41 -5.19 -18.95
N SER A 115 -8.41 -4.41 -18.53
CA SER A 115 -9.22 -4.73 -17.33
C SER A 115 -9.89 -6.11 -17.43
N SER A 116 -10.33 -6.51 -18.62
CA SER A 116 -10.96 -7.83 -18.85
C SER A 116 -10.03 -9.00 -18.55
N MET A 117 -8.71 -8.85 -18.77
CA MET A 117 -7.73 -9.90 -18.46
C MET A 117 -7.60 -10.16 -16.96
N TYR A 118 -7.94 -9.18 -16.12
CA TYR A 118 -7.91 -9.27 -14.66
C TYR A 118 -9.32 -9.38 -14.03
N SER A 119 -10.34 -9.63 -14.85
CA SER A 119 -11.68 -9.96 -14.38
C SER A 119 -11.74 -11.40 -13.85
N LEU A 120 -12.87 -11.77 -13.22
CA LEU A 120 -13.09 -13.13 -12.73
C LEU A 120 -12.96 -14.21 -13.83
N GLN A 121 -13.22 -13.84 -15.09
CA GLN A 121 -13.13 -14.73 -16.27
C GLN A 121 -11.85 -14.49 -17.09
N GLY A 122 -11.01 -13.54 -16.66
CA GLY A 122 -9.81 -13.13 -17.36
C GLY A 122 -8.67 -14.14 -17.19
N VAL A 123 -7.76 -14.15 -18.17
CA VAL A 123 -6.63 -15.08 -18.20
C VAL A 123 -5.65 -14.91 -17.02
N HIS A 124 -5.61 -13.72 -16.40
CA HIS A 124 -4.79 -13.45 -15.21
C HIS A 124 -5.53 -13.68 -13.89
N GLY A 125 -6.83 -13.99 -13.96
CA GLY A 125 -7.68 -14.14 -12.80
C GLY A 125 -8.01 -12.81 -12.12
N ASP A 126 -8.72 -12.91 -11.00
CA ASP A 126 -9.27 -11.78 -10.26
C ASP A 126 -8.17 -10.85 -9.69
N MET A 127 -8.20 -9.57 -10.10
CA MET A 127 -7.31 -8.52 -9.59
C MET A 127 -7.32 -8.41 -8.06
N ASN A 128 -8.44 -8.70 -7.39
CA ASN A 128 -8.51 -8.65 -5.93
C ASN A 128 -7.50 -9.60 -5.27
N ILE A 129 -7.20 -10.75 -5.90
CA ILE A 129 -6.20 -11.71 -5.41
C ILE A 129 -4.79 -11.16 -5.54
N LEU A 130 -4.49 -10.49 -6.66
CA LEU A 130 -3.16 -9.93 -6.93
C LEU A 130 -2.82 -8.75 -6.01
N LEU A 131 -3.83 -7.96 -5.62
CA LEU A 131 -3.66 -6.81 -4.74
C LEU A 131 -3.47 -7.20 -3.27
N TRP A 132 -4.04 -8.34 -2.85
CA TRP A 132 -4.12 -8.75 -1.44
C TRP A 132 -2.76 -8.78 -0.71
N PRO A 133 -1.68 -9.38 -1.24
CA PRO A 133 -0.41 -9.45 -0.52
C PRO A 133 0.21 -8.07 -0.24
N ILE A 134 -0.03 -7.10 -1.13
CA ILE A 134 0.49 -5.74 -1.00
C ILE A 134 -0.39 -4.94 -0.03
N GLN A 135 -1.70 -4.90 -0.29
CA GLN A 135 -2.64 -4.10 0.50
C GLN A 135 -2.80 -4.66 1.91
N SER A 136 -2.99 -5.97 2.08
CA SER A 136 -3.11 -6.59 3.40
C SER A 136 -1.75 -6.87 4.03
N GLY A 137 -0.86 -7.56 3.31
CA GLY A 137 0.37 -8.12 3.87
C GLY A 137 1.50 -7.10 4.09
N THR A 138 1.47 -5.97 3.39
CA THR A 138 2.46 -4.89 3.56
C THR A 138 1.82 -3.67 4.19
N LEU A 139 0.80 -3.09 3.56
CA LEU A 139 0.24 -1.82 4.04
C LEU A 139 -0.59 -2.01 5.31
N HIS A 140 -1.66 -2.81 5.25
CA HIS A 140 -2.56 -2.98 6.39
C HIS A 140 -1.86 -3.63 7.59
N PHE A 141 -0.90 -4.53 7.35
CA PHE A 141 -0.02 -5.08 8.39
C PHE A 141 0.69 -3.99 9.20
N CYS A 142 1.17 -2.93 8.55
CA CYS A 142 1.75 -1.75 9.20
C CYS A 142 0.69 -0.77 9.77
N GLY A 143 -0.59 -1.17 9.82
CA GLY A 143 -1.69 -0.40 10.42
C GLY A 143 -2.33 0.64 9.50
N PHE A 144 -2.10 0.58 8.19
CA PHE A 144 -2.72 1.51 7.25
C PHE A 144 -4.23 1.34 7.10
N GLN A 145 -4.91 2.48 6.96
CA GLN A 145 -6.20 2.57 6.27
C GLN A 145 -5.95 2.57 4.76
N VAL A 146 -6.18 1.43 4.10
CA VAL A 146 -5.91 1.31 2.66
C VAL A 146 -7.14 1.77 1.88
N LEU A 147 -7.00 2.78 1.02
CA LEU A 147 -8.05 3.30 0.14
C LEU A 147 -8.19 2.45 -1.13
N GLU A 148 -9.28 2.67 -1.87
CA GLU A 148 -9.48 2.05 -3.19
C GLU A 148 -8.26 2.29 -4.09
N PRO A 149 -7.68 1.28 -4.75
CA PRO A 149 -6.55 1.48 -5.64
C PRO A 149 -6.99 2.28 -6.88
N GLN A 150 -6.13 3.19 -7.35
CA GLN A 150 -6.28 3.82 -8.66
C GLN A 150 -5.68 2.89 -9.73
N LEU A 151 -6.54 2.12 -10.40
CA LEU A 151 -6.12 1.14 -11.41
C LEU A 151 -6.31 1.70 -12.82
N VAL A 152 -5.22 1.81 -13.56
CA VAL A 152 -5.21 2.28 -14.95
C VAL A 152 -4.77 1.14 -15.86
N TYR A 153 -5.74 0.49 -16.49
CA TYR A 153 -5.50 -0.69 -17.32
C TYR A 153 -5.13 -0.34 -18.76
N GLY A 154 -4.33 -1.20 -19.40
CA GLY A 154 -4.08 -1.13 -20.84
C GLY A 154 -3.39 0.15 -21.32
N ILE A 155 -2.58 0.80 -20.47
CA ILE A 155 -2.12 2.18 -20.72
C ILE A 155 -1.33 2.35 -22.02
N GLY A 156 -0.63 1.29 -22.46
CA GLY A 156 0.10 1.26 -23.74
C GLY A 156 -0.80 1.32 -24.97
N HIS A 157 -2.08 0.97 -24.82
CA HIS A 157 -3.09 0.96 -25.89
C HIS A 157 -4.10 2.10 -25.76
N THR A 158 -3.95 2.97 -24.77
CA THR A 158 -4.89 4.07 -24.50
C THR A 158 -4.61 5.28 -25.41
N PRO A 159 -5.62 5.82 -26.11
CA PRO A 159 -5.49 7.07 -26.88
C PRO A 159 -5.03 8.26 -26.02
N ILE A 160 -4.46 9.29 -26.66
CA ILE A 160 -3.86 10.43 -25.97
C ILE A 160 -4.88 11.27 -25.20
N ASP A 161 -6.05 11.50 -25.79
CA ASP A 161 -7.19 12.18 -25.20
C ASP A 161 -7.71 11.45 -23.96
N THR A 162 -7.82 10.12 -24.03
CA THR A 162 -8.19 9.29 -22.87
C THR A 162 -7.11 9.32 -21.78
N ARG A 163 -5.82 9.33 -22.13
CA ARG A 163 -4.72 9.50 -21.17
C ARG A 163 -4.81 10.83 -20.42
N ILE A 164 -5.16 11.91 -21.11
CA ILE A 164 -5.39 13.22 -20.50
C ILE A 164 -6.58 13.15 -19.53
N GLN A 165 -7.68 12.49 -19.92
CA GLN A 165 -8.86 12.32 -19.06
C GLN A 165 -8.52 11.54 -17.78
N ILE A 166 -7.77 10.44 -17.88
CA ILE A 166 -7.32 9.66 -16.72
C ILE A 166 -6.54 10.54 -15.72
N LEU A 167 -5.65 11.41 -16.23
CA LEU A 167 -4.94 12.36 -15.37
C LEU A 167 -5.92 13.33 -14.68
N GLN A 168 -6.92 13.85 -15.39
CA GLN A 168 -7.91 14.75 -14.79
C GLN A 168 -8.79 14.06 -13.75
N GLU A 169 -9.20 12.82 -13.98
CA GLU A 169 -9.96 12.01 -13.02
C GLU A 169 -9.14 11.73 -11.77
N TRP A 170 -7.84 11.42 -11.94
CA TRP A 170 -6.93 11.24 -10.82
C TRP A 170 -6.78 12.52 -9.98
N LYS A 171 -6.58 13.67 -10.64
CA LYS A 171 -6.57 14.99 -9.97
C LYS A 171 -7.89 15.21 -9.20
N LYS A 172 -9.04 14.97 -9.85
CA LYS A 172 -10.36 15.17 -9.24
C LYS A 172 -10.56 14.31 -7.99
N ARG A 173 -10.12 13.05 -8.01
CA ARG A 173 -10.18 12.16 -6.85
C ARG A 173 -9.32 12.67 -5.70
N LEU A 174 -8.08 13.07 -5.98
CA LEU A 174 -7.14 13.61 -4.99
C LEU A 174 -7.65 14.85 -4.26
N GLU A 175 -8.59 15.59 -4.83
CA GLU A 175 -9.20 16.73 -4.16
C GLU A 175 -9.97 16.37 -2.88
N LYS A 176 -10.49 15.14 -2.81
CA LYS A 176 -11.34 14.64 -1.71
C LYS A 176 -10.84 13.30 -1.13
N ILE A 177 -9.65 12.86 -1.53
CA ILE A 177 -9.12 11.52 -1.18
C ILE A 177 -9.05 11.26 0.33
N TRP A 178 -8.85 12.31 1.14
CA TRP A 178 -8.79 12.18 2.59
C TRP A 178 -10.11 11.76 3.22
N ASP A 179 -11.24 12.05 2.58
CA ASP A 179 -12.57 11.80 3.13
C ASP A 179 -13.14 10.46 2.64
N GLU A 180 -12.41 9.74 1.78
CA GLU A 180 -12.82 8.43 1.28
C GLU A 180 -12.85 7.36 2.39
N THR A 181 -13.86 6.49 2.33
CA THR A 181 -13.95 5.26 3.13
C THR A 181 -12.85 4.29 2.70
N PRO A 182 -12.06 3.72 3.63
CA PRO A 182 -11.05 2.73 3.29
C PRO A 182 -11.68 1.36 2.95
N LEU A 183 -10.88 0.51 2.30
CA LEU A 183 -11.18 -0.91 2.07
C LEU A 183 -11.37 -1.64 3.39
N TYR A 184 -12.16 -2.71 3.34
CA TYR A 184 -12.41 -3.56 4.49
C TYR A 184 -11.34 -4.64 4.67
N PHE A 185 -10.90 -4.81 5.91
CA PHE A 185 -10.08 -5.93 6.37
C PHE A 185 -10.69 -6.50 7.64
N ALA A 186 -10.51 -7.80 7.89
CA ALA A 186 -10.98 -8.42 9.13
C ALA A 186 -10.25 -7.78 10.32
N PRO A 187 -10.96 -7.18 11.29
CA PRO A 187 -10.33 -6.54 12.44
C PRO A 187 -9.49 -7.53 13.25
N SER A 188 -8.35 -7.09 13.78
CA SER A 188 -7.50 -7.93 14.64
C SER A 188 -8.23 -8.42 15.90
N SER A 189 -9.28 -7.71 16.34
CA SER A 189 -10.15 -8.11 17.45
C SER A 189 -10.93 -9.40 17.19
N PHE A 190 -11.02 -9.86 15.94
CA PHE A 190 -11.63 -11.14 15.56
C PHE A 190 -10.73 -12.34 15.85
N PHE A 191 -9.48 -12.13 16.24
CA PHE A 191 -8.46 -13.18 16.39
C PHE A 191 -7.94 -13.24 17.83
N ASP A 192 -7.54 -14.44 18.26
CA ASP A 192 -6.81 -14.65 19.51
C ASP A 192 -5.32 -14.44 19.26
N LEU A 193 -4.81 -13.24 19.53
CA LEU A 193 -3.46 -12.79 19.18
C LEU A 193 -2.37 -13.29 20.15
N ASN A 194 -2.26 -14.61 20.32
CA ASN A 194 -1.22 -15.23 21.13
C ASN A 194 -0.77 -16.58 20.52
N PHE A 195 0.45 -17.00 20.88
CA PHE A 195 1.05 -18.23 20.34
C PHE A 195 0.30 -19.50 20.77
N GLN A 196 -0.29 -19.52 21.97
CA GLN A 196 -1.02 -20.68 22.48
C GLN A 196 -2.29 -20.96 21.67
N ALA A 197 -2.99 -19.91 21.23
CA ALA A 197 -4.15 -19.99 20.37
C ALA A 197 -3.80 -20.06 18.87
N GLY A 198 -2.50 -19.96 18.52
CA GLY A 198 -2.02 -20.04 17.13
C GLY A 198 -2.45 -18.88 16.23
N PHE A 199 -2.79 -17.72 16.80
CA PHE A 199 -3.28 -16.55 16.06
C PHE A 199 -4.55 -16.82 15.22
N LEU A 200 -5.39 -17.77 15.66
CA LEU A 200 -6.61 -18.15 14.95
C LEU A 200 -7.77 -17.19 15.25
N MET A 201 -8.76 -17.19 14.36
CA MET A 201 -10.02 -16.48 14.56
C MET A 201 -10.74 -17.02 15.81
N LYS A 202 -11.34 -16.15 16.62
CA LYS A 202 -12.04 -16.54 17.85
C LYS A 202 -13.23 -17.45 17.54
N LYS A 203 -13.55 -18.38 18.45
CA LYS A 203 -14.60 -19.37 18.24
C LYS A 203 -15.99 -18.76 18.05
N ASP A 204 -16.34 -17.75 18.85
CA ASP A 204 -17.60 -17.00 18.73
C ASP A 204 -17.74 -16.34 17.35
N VAL A 205 -16.69 -15.68 16.87
CA VAL A 205 -16.65 -15.09 15.52
C VAL A 205 -16.79 -16.17 14.45
N GLN A 206 -16.10 -17.31 14.59
CA GLN A 206 -16.24 -18.43 13.65
C GLN A 206 -17.68 -18.93 13.56
N GLU A 207 -18.36 -19.11 14.71
CA GLU A 207 -19.76 -19.55 14.74
C GLU A 207 -20.70 -18.54 14.07
N GLU A 208 -20.54 -17.25 14.34
CA GLU A 208 -21.31 -16.20 13.66
C GLU A 208 -21.11 -16.22 12.14
N GLN A 209 -19.87 -16.48 11.69
CA GLN A 209 -19.55 -16.53 10.28
C GLN A 209 -20.12 -17.76 9.58
N LYS A 210 -20.40 -18.89 10.26
CA LYS A 210 -20.85 -20.14 9.60
C LYS A 210 -22.08 -19.94 8.70
N SER A 211 -23.06 -19.17 9.16
CA SER A 211 -24.30 -18.89 8.44
C SER A 211 -24.14 -17.95 7.23
N LYS A 212 -23.01 -17.26 7.10
CA LYS A 212 -22.78 -16.27 6.03
C LYS A 212 -22.39 -16.95 4.71
N LYS A 213 -22.93 -16.45 3.60
CA LYS A 213 -22.62 -16.92 2.24
C LYS A 213 -21.19 -16.56 1.80
N PHE A 214 -20.74 -15.37 2.16
CA PHE A 214 -19.42 -14.86 1.79
C PHE A 214 -18.45 -14.98 2.96
N GLY A 215 -17.15 -15.08 2.65
CA GLY A 215 -16.09 -14.86 3.61
C GLY A 215 -15.98 -13.39 4.02
N LEU A 216 -14.98 -13.07 4.84
CA LEU A 216 -14.79 -11.70 5.34
C LEU A 216 -14.04 -10.81 4.34
N SER A 217 -13.06 -11.38 3.64
CA SER A 217 -12.16 -10.68 2.69
C SER A 217 -11.50 -11.70 1.76
N VAL A 218 -10.61 -11.25 0.87
CA VAL A 218 -9.83 -12.14 -0.02
C VAL A 218 -9.03 -13.19 0.77
N GLY A 219 -8.16 -12.77 1.70
CA GLY A 219 -7.36 -13.74 2.48
C GLY A 219 -8.13 -14.42 3.62
N HIS A 220 -9.25 -13.84 4.05
CA HIS A 220 -10.16 -14.45 5.02
C HIS A 220 -11.45 -14.91 4.35
N HIS A 221 -11.33 -15.65 3.24
CA HIS A 221 -12.47 -16.17 2.49
C HIS A 221 -13.15 -17.36 3.20
N LEU A 222 -12.46 -18.01 4.16
CA LEU A 222 -13.00 -19.09 5.00
C LEU A 222 -13.54 -20.30 4.22
N GLY A 223 -12.98 -20.58 3.03
CA GLY A 223 -13.48 -21.61 2.12
C GLY A 223 -14.81 -21.26 1.42
N LYS A 224 -15.27 -20.01 1.55
CA LYS A 224 -16.52 -19.49 0.97
C LYS A 224 -16.24 -18.59 -0.23
N SER A 225 -17.30 -18.06 -0.83
CA SER A 225 -17.20 -17.01 -1.86
C SER A 225 -16.54 -15.74 -1.29
N ILE A 226 -15.62 -15.16 -2.04
CA ILE A 226 -15.00 -13.87 -1.71
C ILE A 226 -16.02 -12.75 -1.91
N PRO A 227 -16.14 -11.77 -0.98
CA PRO A 227 -16.95 -10.58 -1.23
C PRO A 227 -16.44 -9.82 -2.47
N THR A 228 -17.36 -9.47 -3.37
CA THR A 228 -17.05 -8.78 -4.62
C THR A 228 -16.18 -7.55 -4.37
N ASP A 229 -15.10 -7.41 -5.16
CA ASP A 229 -14.23 -6.25 -5.16
C ASP A 229 -13.67 -5.83 -3.79
N ASN A 230 -13.52 -6.77 -2.85
CA ASN A 230 -13.04 -6.50 -1.48
C ASN A 230 -11.70 -5.72 -1.42
N GLN A 231 -10.86 -5.78 -2.45
CA GLN A 231 -9.57 -5.08 -2.54
C GLN A 231 -9.55 -3.94 -3.57
N ILE A 232 -10.68 -3.69 -4.22
CA ILE A 232 -10.84 -2.66 -5.26
C ILE A 232 -11.86 -1.60 -4.82
N LYS A 233 -12.91 -1.98 -4.08
CA LYS A 233 -14.01 -1.12 -3.66
C LYS A 233 -14.25 -1.16 -2.15
N ALA A 234 -14.45 0.03 -1.58
CA ALA A 234 -14.87 0.15 -0.20
C ALA A 234 -16.32 -0.33 -0.04
N ARG A 235 -16.71 -0.71 1.18
CA ARG A 235 -18.12 -1.02 1.48
C ARG A 235 -18.90 0.30 1.55
N GLU A 236 -20.11 0.30 0.98
CA GLU A 236 -21.10 1.37 1.16
C GLU A 236 -21.61 1.44 2.60
#